data_AF-A0A961ASY8-F1
#
_entry.id   AF-A0A961ASY8-F1
#
_cell.length_a   1.000
_cell.length_b   1.000
_cell.length_c   1.000
_cell.angle_alpha   90.00
_cell.angle_beta   90.00
_cell.angle_gamma   90.00
#
_symmetry.space_group_name_H-M   'P 1'
#
loop_
_entity.id
_entity.type
_entity.pdbx_description
1 polymer ?
#
loop_
_entity_poly.entity_id
_entity_poly.type
_entity_poly.pdbx_seq_one_letter_code
_entity_poly.pdbx_strand_id
1 'polypeptide(L)'
;MKPVRSIVAAGFATLFILLTFAGCDRAGEDNSTLGTHTLTIVDTSGNKPMGGSVGTFHDDVTGVTTHTFESANGRYHIKLIDDVLTINGDQYLLKNPTDTIRIVDERIEINGVESRPEVP
;
A
#
# COMPACT_ATOMS: atom_id res chain seq x y z
N MET A 1 47.10 -4.20 63.83
CA MET A 1 46.37 -2.94 63.55
C MET A 1 46.80 -2.43 62.17
N LYS A 2 45.88 -2.44 61.20
CA LYS A 2 45.98 -1.81 59.87
C LYS A 2 44.56 -1.33 59.50
N PRO A 3 44.38 -0.14 58.91
CA PRO A 3 43.07 0.50 58.80
C PRO A 3 42.22 0.06 57.59
N VAL A 4 40.97 -0.25 57.90
CA VAL A 4 39.66 0.10 57.30
C VAL A 4 39.61 0.81 55.93
N ARG A 5 38.89 0.12 55.00
CA ARG A 5 37.91 0.52 53.96
C ARG A 5 38.20 1.68 52.99
N SER A 6 38.05 1.37 51.70
CA SER A 6 37.28 2.20 50.75
C SER A 6 36.68 1.32 49.65
N ILE A 7 35.35 1.16 49.67
CA ILE A 7 34.55 0.66 48.55
C ILE A 7 34.27 1.89 47.70
N VAL A 8 34.90 1.97 46.51
CA VAL A 8 34.57 3.01 45.53
C VAL A 8 33.32 2.55 44.79
N ALA A 9 32.20 3.16 45.12
CA ALA A 9 31.00 3.17 44.31
C ALA A 9 31.07 4.37 43.36
N ALA A 10 31.13 4.11 42.05
CA ALA A 10 30.85 5.04 40.96
C ALA A 10 30.82 4.19 39.69
N GLY A 11 29.80 4.16 38.84
CA GLY A 11 28.54 4.87 38.75
C GLY A 11 27.87 4.27 37.53
N PHE A 12 26.57 4.03 37.63
CA PHE A 12 25.71 3.56 36.55
C PHE A 12 25.92 4.40 35.28
N ALA A 13 26.40 3.78 34.21
CA ALA A 13 26.29 4.32 32.86
C ALA A 13 26.00 3.16 31.92
N THR A 14 24.84 2.53 32.12
CA THR A 14 24.23 1.70 31.08
C THR A 14 23.86 2.65 29.95
N LEU A 15 24.79 2.85 29.03
CA LEU A 15 24.60 3.60 27.81
C LEU A 15 23.65 2.78 26.93
N PHE A 16 22.35 2.89 27.21
CA PHE A 16 21.28 2.54 26.29
C PHE A 16 21.38 3.56 25.15
N ILE A 17 22.26 3.28 24.17
CA ILE A 17 22.16 3.90 22.86
C ILE A 17 20.80 3.45 22.33
N LEU A 18 19.84 4.35 22.49
CA LEU A 18 18.57 4.33 21.81
C LEU A 18 18.91 4.24 20.32
N LEU A 19 18.79 3.03 19.75
CA LEU A 19 18.70 2.83 18.32
C LEU A 19 17.48 3.63 17.86
N THR A 20 17.68 4.91 17.56
CA THR A 20 16.80 5.65 16.69
C THR A 20 16.92 4.96 15.35
N PHE A 21 16.11 3.93 15.13
CA PHE A 21 15.62 3.57 13.82
C PHE A 21 14.99 4.85 13.28
N ALA A 22 15.80 5.68 12.64
CA ALA A 22 15.33 6.54 11.59
C ALA A 22 14.94 5.58 10.46
N GLY A 23 13.81 4.90 10.65
CA GLY A 23 13.00 4.38 9.57
C GLY A 23 12.69 5.59 8.74
N CYS A 24 13.50 5.81 7.71
CA CYS A 24 13.08 6.62 6.59
C CYS A 24 11.93 5.82 5.98
N ASP A 25 10.73 5.97 6.55
CA ASP A 25 9.49 5.51 5.95
C ASP A 25 9.25 6.40 4.74
N ARG A 26 10.06 6.14 3.71
CA ARG A 26 9.87 6.71 2.39
C ARG A 26 8.50 6.20 1.94
N ALA A 27 7.63 7.15 1.61
CA ALA A 27 6.40 6.85 0.90
C ALA A 27 6.72 5.85 -0.22
N GLY A 28 5.95 4.78 -0.26
CA GLY A 28 6.07 3.75 -1.26
C GLY A 28 5.19 4.09 -2.45
N GLU A 29 5.72 3.98 -3.65
CA GLU A 29 4.95 4.09 -4.88
C GLU A 29 5.10 2.78 -5.66
N ASP A 30 3.97 2.23 -6.09
CA ASP A 30 3.90 1.07 -6.97
C ASP A 30 3.09 1.41 -8.22
N ASN A 31 3.58 0.94 -9.37
CA ASN A 31 2.98 1.22 -10.67
C ASN A 31 2.72 -0.10 -11.39
N SER A 32 1.50 -0.25 -11.89
CA SER A 32 1.02 -1.46 -12.53
C SER A 32 0.05 -1.13 -13.67
N THR A 33 -0.33 -2.16 -14.44
CA THR A 33 -1.32 -2.06 -15.50
C THR A 33 -2.47 -3.00 -15.21
N LEU A 34 -3.69 -2.49 -15.19
CA LEU A 34 -4.93 -3.24 -14.99
C LEU A 34 -5.75 -3.18 -16.28
N GLY A 35 -5.65 -4.22 -17.11
CA GLY A 35 -6.19 -4.20 -18.47
C GLY A 35 -5.48 -3.15 -19.33
N THR A 36 -6.19 -2.11 -19.74
CA THR A 36 -5.64 -0.94 -20.46
C THR A 36 -5.42 0.28 -19.57
N HIS A 37 -5.76 0.19 -18.28
CA HIS A 37 -5.67 1.30 -17.33
C HIS A 37 -4.34 1.27 -16.58
N THR A 38 -3.73 2.44 -16.41
CA THR A 38 -2.59 2.60 -15.50
C THR A 38 -3.09 2.63 -14.07
N LEU A 39 -2.51 1.81 -13.21
CA LEU A 39 -2.77 1.77 -11.78
C LEU A 39 -1.53 2.24 -11.03
N THR A 40 -1.65 3.31 -10.26
CA THR A 40 -0.59 3.79 -9.36
C THR A 40 -1.09 3.74 -7.93
N ILE A 41 -0.33 3.11 -7.03
CA ILE A 41 -0.63 3.07 -5.60
C ILE A 41 0.49 3.79 -4.87
N VAL A 42 0.13 4.85 -4.14
CA VAL A 42 1.02 5.62 -3.30
C VAL A 42 0.60 5.40 -1.85
N ASP A 43 1.47 4.78 -1.08
CA ASP A 43 1.27 4.57 0.36
C ASP A 43 2.26 5.45 1.13
N THR A 44 1.74 6.46 1.81
CA THR A 44 2.53 7.36 2.65
C THR A 44 2.60 6.91 4.11
N SER A 45 1.82 5.88 4.49
CA SER A 45 1.74 5.37 5.86
C SER A 45 2.95 4.55 6.30
N GLY A 46 3.87 4.23 5.40
CA GLY A 46 5.05 3.39 5.68
C GLY A 46 4.78 1.88 5.71
N ASN A 47 3.54 1.46 5.43
CA ASN A 47 3.16 0.05 5.37
C ASN A 47 3.88 -0.65 4.20
N LYS A 48 4.70 -1.65 4.52
CA LYS A 48 5.43 -2.49 3.58
C LYS A 48 4.96 -3.95 3.68
N PRO A 49 5.12 -4.77 2.63
CA PRO A 49 5.74 -4.46 1.34
C PRO A 49 4.85 -3.61 0.41
N MET A 50 5.51 -2.82 -0.44
CA MET A 50 4.91 -2.20 -1.62
C MET A 50 4.99 -3.16 -2.81
N GLY A 51 4.16 -2.95 -3.82
CA GLY A 51 3.99 -3.92 -4.90
C GLY A 51 2.64 -4.62 -4.83
N GLY A 52 2.46 -5.55 -5.76
CA GLY A 52 1.36 -6.48 -5.75
C GLY A 52 1.49 -7.51 -6.86
N SER A 53 0.47 -8.36 -6.97
CA SER A 53 0.35 -9.33 -8.04
C SER A 53 -0.77 -8.92 -8.98
N VAL A 54 -0.50 -8.92 -10.27
CA VAL A 54 -1.52 -8.70 -11.31
C VAL A 54 -1.97 -10.04 -11.86
N GLY A 55 -3.27 -10.21 -12.00
CA GLY A 55 -3.88 -11.38 -12.64
C GLY A 55 -4.81 -10.96 -13.78
N THR A 56 -4.92 -11.81 -14.79
CA THR A 56 -5.96 -11.71 -15.82
C THR A 56 -6.59 -13.07 -16.00
N PHE A 57 -7.93 -13.11 -15.95
CA PHE A 57 -8.72 -14.31 -16.11
C PHE A 57 -9.77 -14.06 -17.19
N HIS A 58 -9.95 -15.02 -18.09
CA HIS A 58 -10.99 -15.00 -19.11
C HIS A 58 -11.95 -16.15 -18.84
N ASP A 59 -13.24 -15.83 -18.78
CA ASP A 59 -14.31 -16.81 -18.65
C ASP A 59 -14.88 -17.14 -20.03
N ASP A 60 -14.58 -18.34 -20.54
CA ASP A 60 -15.03 -18.78 -21.87
C ASP A 60 -16.56 -18.94 -21.97
N VAL A 61 -17.27 -19.11 -20.85
CA VAL A 61 -18.73 -19.31 -20.83
C VAL A 61 -19.45 -17.97 -20.96
N THR A 62 -18.98 -16.96 -20.23
CA THR A 62 -19.60 -15.62 -20.22
C THR A 62 -18.95 -14.66 -21.22
N GLY A 63 -17.75 -14.99 -21.72
CA GLY A 63 -16.93 -14.11 -22.55
C GLY A 63 -16.28 -12.95 -21.77
N VAL A 64 -16.40 -12.94 -20.44
CA VAL A 64 -15.95 -11.84 -19.59
C VAL A 64 -14.47 -11.97 -19.26
N THR A 65 -13.73 -10.87 -19.43
CA THR A 65 -12.35 -10.77 -18.95
C THR A 65 -12.32 -10.00 -17.64
N THR A 66 -11.67 -10.58 -16.64
CA THR A 66 -11.43 -9.96 -15.34
C THR A 66 -9.94 -9.69 -15.17
N HIS A 67 -9.60 -8.44 -14.88
CA HIS A 67 -8.27 -8.07 -14.42
C HIS A 67 -8.28 -7.88 -12.91
N THR A 68 -7.21 -8.30 -12.24
CA THR A 68 -7.08 -8.20 -10.78
C THR A 68 -5.73 -7.64 -10.39
N PHE A 69 -5.70 -6.94 -9.26
CA PHE A 69 -4.48 -6.57 -8.57
C PHE A 69 -4.65 -6.81 -7.08
N GLU A 70 -3.66 -7.46 -6.49
CA GLU A 70 -3.61 -7.83 -5.08
C GLU A 70 -2.37 -7.21 -4.46
N SER A 71 -2.54 -6.24 -3.56
CA SER A 71 -1.39 -5.56 -2.95
C SER A 71 -0.59 -6.50 -2.06
N ALA A 72 0.74 -6.36 -2.07
CA ALA A 72 1.61 -7.25 -1.31
C ALA A 72 1.44 -7.09 0.22
N ASN A 73 0.92 -5.95 0.68
CA ASN A 73 0.54 -5.71 2.07
C ASN A 73 -0.92 -6.05 2.40
N GLY A 74 -1.71 -6.55 1.43
CA GLY A 74 -3.11 -6.96 1.61
C GLY A 74 -4.10 -5.81 1.85
N ARG A 75 -3.70 -4.55 1.68
CA ARG A 75 -4.59 -3.39 1.83
C ARG A 75 -5.54 -3.18 0.66
N TYR A 76 -5.15 -3.58 -0.56
CA TYR A 76 -5.94 -3.33 -1.76
C TYR A 76 -6.18 -4.63 -2.53
N HIS A 77 -7.45 -4.98 -2.64
CA HIS A 77 -8.00 -6.00 -3.50
C HIS A 77 -8.74 -5.30 -4.63
N ILE A 78 -8.16 -5.31 -5.82
CA ILE A 78 -8.67 -4.54 -6.96
C ILE A 78 -9.11 -5.52 -8.05
N LYS A 79 -10.30 -5.27 -8.59
CA LYS A 79 -10.87 -6.04 -9.71
C LYS A 79 -11.40 -5.07 -10.75
N LEU A 80 -11.13 -5.35 -12.02
CA LEU A 80 -11.72 -4.66 -13.15
C LEU A 80 -12.44 -5.67 -14.03
N ILE A 81 -13.72 -5.43 -14.26
CA ILE A 81 -14.55 -6.15 -15.22
C ILE A 81 -15.18 -5.12 -16.14
N ASP A 82 -14.87 -5.20 -17.42
CA ASP A 82 -15.27 -4.18 -18.41
C ASP A 82 -14.89 -2.77 -17.88
N ASP A 83 -15.89 -1.92 -17.65
CA ASP A 83 -15.72 -0.53 -17.20
C ASP A 83 -15.91 -0.37 -15.68
N VAL A 84 -16.15 -1.46 -14.95
CA VAL A 84 -16.43 -1.45 -13.50
C VAL A 84 -15.18 -1.83 -12.71
N LEU A 85 -14.61 -0.84 -12.04
CA LEU A 85 -13.49 -0.99 -11.12
C LEU A 85 -14.02 -1.22 -9.70
N THR A 86 -13.64 -2.32 -9.08
CA THR A 86 -13.91 -2.62 -7.67
C THR A 86 -12.63 -2.53 -6.87
N ILE A 87 -12.61 -1.74 -5.79
CA ILE A 87 -11.49 -1.62 -4.86
C ILE A 87 -12.00 -1.96 -3.46
N ASN A 88 -11.53 -3.04 -2.87
CA ASN A 88 -11.95 -3.51 -1.52
C ASN A 88 -13.47 -3.69 -1.34
N GLY A 89 -14.21 -3.89 -2.43
CA GLY A 89 -15.68 -4.01 -2.43
C GLY A 89 -16.40 -2.77 -2.96
N ASP A 90 -15.77 -1.60 -2.88
CA ASP A 90 -16.32 -0.34 -3.39
C ASP A 90 -16.22 -0.28 -4.92
N GLN A 91 -17.30 0.12 -5.59
CA GLN A 91 -17.36 0.14 -7.05
C GLN A 91 -17.26 1.55 -7.62
N TYR A 92 -16.49 1.69 -8.71
CA TYR A 92 -16.23 2.91 -9.43
C TYR A 92 -16.39 2.65 -10.93
N LEU A 93 -17.00 3.59 -11.66
CA LEU A 93 -17.15 3.48 -13.11
C LEU A 93 -16.02 4.21 -13.83
N LEU A 94 -15.31 3.51 -14.71
CA LEU A 94 -14.35 4.07 -15.63
C LEU A 94 -15.08 4.47 -16.91
N LYS A 95 -14.94 5.73 -17.32
CA LYS A 95 -15.70 6.27 -18.47
C LYS A 95 -14.92 6.17 -19.76
N ASN A 96 -13.59 6.11 -19.67
CA ASN A 96 -12.73 5.98 -20.83
C ASN A 96 -11.79 4.79 -20.68
N PRO A 97 -11.47 4.09 -21.78
CA PRO A 97 -10.65 2.87 -21.76
C PRO A 97 -9.20 3.10 -21.33
N THR A 98 -8.76 4.35 -21.21
CA THR A 98 -7.41 4.73 -20.77
C THR A 98 -7.45 5.59 -19.51
N ASP A 99 -8.55 5.54 -18.74
CA ASP A 99 -8.63 6.24 -17.47
C ASP A 99 -7.46 5.81 -16.57
N THR A 100 -6.79 6.78 -15.94
CA THR A 100 -5.72 6.50 -14.98
C THR A 100 -6.30 6.36 -13.59
N ILE A 101 -5.89 5.31 -12.88
CA ILE A 101 -6.34 5.00 -11.53
C ILE A 101 -5.18 5.28 -10.60
N ARG A 102 -5.40 6.13 -9.60
CA ARG A 102 -4.40 6.45 -8.60
C ARG A 102 -4.99 6.34 -7.20
N ILE A 103 -4.36 5.52 -6.36
CA ILE A 103 -4.74 5.32 -4.97
C ILE A 103 -3.68 6.01 -4.12
N VAL A 104 -4.08 7.00 -3.30
CA VAL A 104 -3.19 7.68 -2.36
C VAL A 104 -3.67 7.42 -0.96
N ASP A 105 -3.00 6.50 -0.27
CA ASP A 105 -3.50 5.89 0.94
C ASP A 105 -4.94 5.37 0.68
N GLU A 106 -5.98 6.00 1.22
CA GLU A 106 -7.37 5.54 1.01
C GLU A 106 -8.14 6.38 -0.01
N ARG A 107 -7.53 7.44 -0.56
CA ARG A 107 -8.16 8.31 -1.54
C ARG A 107 -8.02 7.73 -2.94
N ILE A 108 -9.14 7.49 -3.60
CA ILE A 108 -9.19 7.01 -4.98
C ILE A 108 -9.31 8.20 -5.93
N GLU A 109 -8.38 8.33 -6.86
CA GLU A 109 -8.36 9.33 -7.91
C GLU A 109 -8.50 8.63 -9.27
N ILE A 110 -9.47 9.08 -10.08
CA ILE A 110 -9.64 8.65 -11.47
C ILE A 110 -9.33 9.86 -12.35
N ASN A 111 -8.34 9.73 -13.23
CA ASN A 111 -7.80 10.85 -14.02
C ASN A 111 -7.36 12.05 -13.18
N GLY A 112 -6.86 11.80 -11.97
CA GLY A 112 -6.44 12.85 -11.03
C GLY A 112 -7.58 13.58 -10.33
N VAL A 113 -8.83 13.14 -10.49
CA VAL A 113 -9.99 13.66 -9.76
C VAL A 113 -10.39 12.64 -8.70
N GLU A 114 -10.52 13.10 -7.45
CA GLU A 114 -11.03 12.24 -6.37
C GLU A 114 -12.42 11.70 -6.73
N SER A 115 -12.54 10.38 -6.71
CA SER A 115 -13.76 9.67 -7.04
C SER A 115 -14.38 9.05 -5.80
N ARG A 116 -15.71 8.91 -5.84
CA ARG A 116 -16.47 8.25 -4.79
C ARG A 116 -17.08 6.96 -5.34
N PRO A 117 -17.33 5.96 -4.49
CA PRO A 117 -18.03 4.76 -4.91
C PRO A 117 -19.40 5.12 -5.47
N GLU A 118 -19.81 4.47 -6.55
CA GLU A 118 -21.14 4.66 -7.14
C GLU A 118 -22.22 3.87 -6.39
N VAL A 119 -21.87 2.76 -5.74
CA VAL A 119 -22.77 1.90 -4.95
C VAL A 119 -22.00 1.21 -3.80
N PRO A 120 -22.55 1.15 -2.56
CA PRO A 120 -21.98 0.39 -1.44
C PRO A 120 -22.27 -1.11 -1.47
#